data_AF-A0A2G9N2H6-F1
#
_entry.id   AF-A0A2G9N2H6-F1
#
_cell.length_a   1.000
_cell.length_b   1.000
_cell.length_c   1.000
_cell.angle_alpha   90.00
_cell.angle_beta   90.00
_cell.angle_gamma   90.00
#
_symmetry.space_group_name_H-M   'P 1'
#
loop_
_entity.id
_entity.type
_entity.pdbx_description
1 polymer ?
#
loop_
_entity_poly.entity_id
_entity_poly.type
_entity_poly.pdbx_seq_one_letter_code
_entity_poly.pdbx_strand_id
1 'polypeptide(L)'
;MVFKEKKGQSALEYLMTYGWALVVIVIVVAALVFLINPQQIGTEGCTGFQKLLISDFDQNTDALAIKVSNQTGKTLSAVTFTGTFNGGALQASDYTGATVAANEEFTVTFNNAGAGLGLTAGAVKADLGLRYNDGFANRDANATCNATA
;
A
#
# COMPACT_ATOMS: atom_id res chain seq x y z
N MET A 1 27.96 56.25 -28.70
CA MET A 1 26.52 56.11 -28.42
C MET A 1 26.25 54.68 -27.98
N VAL A 2 25.78 54.48 -26.75
CA VAL A 2 25.38 53.15 -26.24
C VAL A 2 23.94 53.27 -25.76
N PHE A 3 23.01 52.64 -26.49
CA PHE A 3 21.63 52.48 -26.06
C PHE A 3 21.58 51.25 -25.14
N LYS A 4 21.37 51.49 -23.84
CA LYS A 4 21.26 50.42 -22.84
C LYS A 4 19.79 50.09 -22.66
N GLU A 5 19.35 48.99 -23.28
CA GLU A 5 17.96 48.53 -23.27
C GLU A 5 17.48 48.21 -21.84
N LYS A 6 16.44 48.92 -21.38
CA LYS A 6 15.78 48.69 -20.08
C LYS A 6 14.78 47.53 -20.16
N LYS A 7 15.25 46.29 -20.32
CA LYS A 7 14.36 45.10 -20.44
C LYS A 7 13.88 44.50 -19.10
N GLY A 8 14.42 44.93 -17.96
CA GLY A 8 14.05 44.40 -16.64
C GLY A 8 12.88 45.09 -15.95
N GLN A 9 12.50 46.31 -16.37
CA GLN A 9 11.55 47.13 -15.61
C GLN A 9 10.09 46.75 -15.88
N SER A 10 9.78 46.21 -17.06
CA SER A 10 8.43 45.71 -17.39
C SER A 10 8.09 44.39 -16.70
N ALA A 11 9.07 43.53 -16.43
CA ALA A 11 8.83 42.24 -15.76
C ALA A 11 8.37 42.41 -14.31
N LEU A 12 8.86 43.43 -13.60
CA LEU A 12 8.43 43.73 -12.22
C LEU A 12 7.00 44.29 -12.15
N GLU A 13 6.57 45.03 -13.18
CA GLU A 13 5.21 45.56 -13.26
C GLU A 13 4.18 44.44 -13.49
N TYR A 14 4.55 43.43 -14.29
CA TYR A 14 3.72 42.24 -14.48
C TYR A 14 3.63 41.37 -13.22
N LEU A 15 4.70 41.25 -12.42
CA LEU A 15 4.67 40.48 -11.17
C LEU A 15 3.76 41.14 -10.12
N MET A 16 3.73 42.48 -10.07
CA MET A 16 2.89 43.21 -9.12
C MET A 16 1.41 43.24 -9.50
N THR A 17 1.07 43.35 -10.79
CA THR A 17 -0.32 43.43 -11.28
C THR A 17 -1.02 42.08 -11.32
N TYR A 18 -0.29 41.01 -11.62
CA TYR A 18 -0.77 39.63 -11.53
C TYR A 18 -0.43 38.97 -10.19
N GLY A 19 -0.11 39.75 -9.15
CA GLY A 19 0.16 39.21 -7.81
C GLY A 19 -0.98 38.34 -7.26
N TRP A 20 -2.22 38.62 -7.68
CA TRP A 20 -3.39 37.79 -7.37
C TRP A 20 -3.29 36.37 -7.98
N ALA A 21 -2.67 36.22 -9.15
CA ALA A 21 -2.48 34.92 -9.79
C ALA A 21 -1.52 34.03 -8.98
N LEU A 22 -0.51 34.62 -8.34
CA LEU A 22 0.41 33.91 -7.45
C LEU A 22 -0.34 33.42 -6.19
N VAL A 23 -1.21 34.25 -5.61
CA VAL A 23 -2.07 33.86 -4.48
C VAL A 23 -2.95 32.65 -4.84
N VAL A 24 -3.56 32.67 -6.02
CA VAL A 24 -4.37 31.54 -6.50
C VAL A 24 -3.54 30.27 -6.63
N ILE A 25 -2.32 30.35 -7.19
CA ILE A 25 -1.41 29.20 -7.31
C ILE A 25 -1.07 28.61 -5.94
N VAL A 26 -0.75 29.44 -4.95
CA VAL A 26 -0.43 28.97 -3.58
C VAL A 26 -1.63 28.28 -2.93
N ILE A 27 -2.84 28.81 -3.13
CA ILE A 27 -4.07 28.19 -2.61
C ILE A 27 -4.30 26.81 -3.25
N VAL A 28 -4.10 26.68 -4.56
CA VAL A 28 -4.23 25.39 -5.26
C VAL A 28 -3.20 24.39 -4.76
N VAL A 29 -1.95 24.80 -4.57
CA VAL A 29 -0.89 23.93 -4.00
C VAL A 29 -1.25 23.51 -2.57
N ALA A 30 -1.72 24.43 -1.73
CA ALA A 30 -2.17 24.11 -0.37
C ALA A 30 -3.36 23.14 -0.36
N ALA A 31 -4.33 23.33 -1.25
CA ALA A 31 -5.48 22.43 -1.40
C ALA A 31 -5.06 21.04 -1.90
N LEU A 32 -4.12 20.96 -2.83
CA LEU A 32 -3.56 19.68 -3.29
C LEU A 32 -2.79 18.98 -2.18
N VAL A 33 -1.96 19.69 -1.42
CA VAL A 33 -1.24 19.10 -0.28
C VAL A 33 -2.21 18.61 0.80
N PHE A 34 -3.33 19.32 1.01
CA PHE A 34 -4.37 18.88 1.95
C PHE A 34 -5.15 17.66 1.45
N LEU A 35 -5.49 17.62 0.16
CA LEU A 35 -6.18 16.48 -0.45
C LEU A 35 -5.30 15.24 -0.53
N ILE A 36 -4.04 15.43 -0.91
CA ILE A 36 -3.04 14.38 -0.99
C ILE A 36 -2.43 14.26 0.41
N ASN A 37 -3.17 13.73 1.40
CA ASN A 37 -2.68 13.49 2.76
C ASN A 37 -1.23 12.96 2.77
N PRO A 38 -0.20 13.79 2.98
CA PRO A 38 1.18 13.35 2.83
C PRO A 38 1.60 12.44 3.99
N GLN A 39 0.84 12.49 5.10
CA GLN A 39 0.98 11.58 6.22
C GLN A 39 0.46 10.16 5.92
N GLN A 40 -0.45 9.99 4.95
CA GLN A 40 -0.86 8.67 4.44
C GLN A 40 0.08 8.13 3.35
N ILE A 41 0.99 8.97 2.85
CA ILE A 41 2.17 8.52 2.09
C ILE A 41 3.28 8.07 3.07
N GLY A 42 2.89 7.62 4.26
CA GLY A 42 3.76 7.02 5.25
C GLY A 42 3.57 5.52 5.20
N THR A 43 4.49 4.83 4.51
CA THR A 43 5.06 3.49 4.79
C THR A 43 4.14 2.31 5.12
N GLU A 44 2.82 2.46 5.17
CA GLU A 44 1.87 1.44 5.58
C GLU A 44 1.11 0.95 4.36
N GLY A 45 1.31 -0.31 4.03
CA GLY A 45 0.72 -0.90 2.85
C GLY A 45 1.48 -2.10 2.36
N CYS A 46 0.79 -2.88 1.55
CA CYS A 46 1.31 -4.09 0.96
C CYS A 46 1.50 -3.92 -0.54
N THR A 47 2.67 -4.29 -1.04
CA THR A 47 3.02 -4.19 -2.46
C THR A 47 3.45 -5.55 -2.98
N GLY A 48 3.03 -5.92 -4.20
CA GLY A 48 3.50 -7.13 -4.91
C GLY A 48 2.39 -8.01 -5.47
N PHE A 49 1.20 -8.02 -4.86
CA PHE A 49 0.06 -8.74 -5.43
C PHE A 49 -0.54 -7.97 -6.62
N GLN A 50 -0.39 -8.52 -7.83
CA GLN A 50 -0.88 -7.86 -9.06
C GLN A 50 -2.37 -8.08 -9.32
N LYS A 51 -2.94 -9.19 -8.84
CA LYS A 51 -4.34 -9.59 -9.09
C LYS A 51 -5.14 -9.86 -7.82
N LEU A 52 -4.52 -9.63 -6.68
CA LEU A 52 -5.14 -9.75 -5.37
C LEU A 52 -4.95 -8.40 -4.70
N LEU A 53 -6.05 -7.76 -4.35
CA LEU A 53 -6.00 -6.48 -3.66
C LEU A 53 -5.97 -6.76 -2.17
N ILE A 54 -5.05 -6.12 -1.45
CA ILE A 54 -5.12 -6.06 0.01
C ILE A 54 -5.92 -4.81 0.35
N SER A 55 -7.14 -5.02 0.86
CA SER A 55 -8.04 -3.93 1.20
C SER A 55 -7.78 -3.37 2.60
N ASP A 56 -7.27 -4.19 3.51
CA ASP A 56 -7.06 -3.83 4.91
C ASP A 56 -6.07 -4.78 5.57
N PHE A 57 -5.45 -4.33 6.66
CA PHE A 57 -4.66 -5.20 7.53
C PHE A 57 -4.81 -4.73 8.98
N ASP A 58 -4.87 -5.67 9.90
CA ASP A 58 -4.97 -5.44 11.32
C ASP A 58 -3.89 -6.26 12.04
N GLN A 59 -3.24 -5.64 13.01
CA GLN A 59 -2.12 -6.25 13.72
C GLN A 59 -2.36 -6.19 15.22
N ASN A 60 -2.20 -7.34 15.87
CA ASN A 60 -2.16 -7.47 17.31
C ASN A 60 -0.85 -8.13 17.70
N THR A 61 -0.47 -8.07 18.97
CA THR A 61 0.76 -8.63 19.53
C THR A 61 1.06 -10.06 19.07
N ASP A 62 0.00 -10.86 18.88
CA ASP A 62 0.07 -12.29 18.60
C ASP A 62 -0.40 -12.69 17.19
N ALA A 63 -1.06 -11.81 16.44
CA ALA A 63 -1.71 -12.14 15.17
C ALA A 63 -1.66 -10.98 14.17
N LEU A 64 -1.48 -11.31 12.89
CA LEU A 64 -1.59 -10.37 11.77
C LEU A 64 -2.75 -10.84 10.89
N ALA A 65 -3.83 -10.07 10.86
CA ALA A 65 -4.99 -10.33 10.01
C ALA A 65 -4.93 -9.45 8.76
N ILE A 66 -5.12 -10.03 7.58
CA ILE A 66 -5.05 -9.31 6.31
C ILE A 66 -6.29 -9.59 5.50
N LYS A 67 -7.00 -8.54 5.08
CA LYS A 67 -8.13 -8.66 4.17
C LYS A 67 -7.63 -8.64 2.74
N VAL A 68 -7.92 -9.73 2.02
CA VAL A 68 -7.52 -9.94 0.65
C VAL A 68 -8.78 -10.11 -0.21
N SER A 69 -8.82 -9.39 -1.33
CA SER A 69 -9.86 -9.48 -2.34
C SER A 69 -9.33 -10.18 -3.59
N ASN A 70 -10.05 -11.19 -4.07
CA ASN A 70 -9.70 -11.92 -5.28
C ASN A 70 -10.14 -11.17 -6.55
N GLN A 71 -9.25 -10.39 -7.14
CA GLN A 71 -9.51 -9.67 -8.39
C GLN A 71 -8.95 -10.39 -9.63
N THR A 72 -8.67 -11.69 -9.53
CA THR A 72 -8.14 -12.47 -10.66
C THR A 72 -9.18 -12.73 -11.76
N GLY A 73 -10.46 -12.46 -11.48
CA GLY A 73 -11.59 -12.78 -12.37
C GLY A 73 -11.92 -14.27 -12.43
N LYS A 74 -11.32 -15.10 -11.57
CA LYS A 74 -11.53 -16.55 -11.50
C LYS A 74 -11.63 -17.02 -10.06
N THR A 75 -12.29 -18.16 -9.85
CA THR A 75 -12.29 -18.86 -8.56
C THR A 75 -10.90 -19.46 -8.32
N LEU A 76 -10.32 -19.16 -7.16
CA LEU A 76 -9.06 -19.74 -6.71
C LEU A 76 -9.35 -21.00 -5.91
N SER A 77 -8.59 -22.06 -6.16
CA SER A 77 -8.68 -23.32 -5.42
C SER A 77 -7.33 -23.66 -4.80
N ALA A 78 -7.34 -24.47 -3.73
CA ALA A 78 -6.13 -24.89 -3.03
C ALA A 78 -5.26 -23.68 -2.61
N VAL A 79 -5.92 -22.65 -2.09
CA VAL A 79 -5.25 -21.44 -1.63
C VAL A 79 -4.42 -21.78 -0.40
N THR A 80 -3.19 -21.29 -0.32
CA THR A 80 -2.32 -21.43 0.87
C THR A 80 -1.52 -20.15 1.03
N PHE A 81 -1.57 -19.59 2.24
CA PHE A 81 -0.80 -18.39 2.59
C PHE A 81 0.37 -18.76 3.48
N THR A 82 1.55 -18.29 3.09
CA THR A 82 2.78 -18.35 3.87
C THR A 82 3.26 -16.93 4.12
N GLY A 83 4.06 -16.74 5.15
CA GLY A 83 4.72 -15.47 5.34
C GLY A 83 6.01 -15.63 6.11
N THR A 84 6.79 -14.56 6.14
CA THR A 84 7.93 -14.43 7.03
C THR A 84 7.88 -13.07 7.70
N PHE A 85 8.04 -13.05 9.02
CA PHE A 85 8.14 -11.84 9.81
C PHE A 85 9.47 -11.84 10.55
N ASN A 86 10.28 -10.80 10.32
CA ASN A 86 11.60 -10.64 10.94
C ASN A 86 12.50 -11.90 10.83
N GLY A 87 12.37 -12.67 9.73
CA GLY A 87 13.08 -13.93 9.49
C GLY A 87 12.45 -15.20 10.08
N GLY A 88 11.38 -15.08 10.87
CA GLY A 88 10.58 -16.22 11.37
C GLY A 88 9.47 -16.60 10.38
N ALA A 89 9.25 -17.90 10.16
CA ALA A 89 8.19 -18.38 9.28
C ALA A 89 6.81 -18.23 9.93
N LEU A 90 5.87 -17.66 9.19
CA LEU A 90 4.46 -17.54 9.52
C LEU A 90 3.63 -18.45 8.61
N GLN A 91 2.62 -19.08 9.18
CA GLN A 91 1.66 -19.91 8.44
C GLN A 91 0.27 -19.38 8.76
N ALA A 92 -0.54 -19.15 7.73
CA ALA A 92 -1.94 -18.88 7.95
C ALA A 92 -2.69 -20.19 8.20
N SER A 93 -3.35 -20.29 9.35
CA SER A 93 -4.14 -21.48 9.69
C SER A 93 -5.46 -21.52 8.91
N ASP A 94 -6.01 -20.35 8.60
CA ASP A 94 -7.44 -20.20 8.29
C ASP A 94 -7.82 -20.46 6.82
N TYR A 95 -6.86 -20.70 5.91
CA TYR A 95 -7.16 -20.83 4.48
C TYR A 95 -6.41 -21.95 3.76
N THR A 96 -5.78 -22.91 4.46
CA THR A 96 -5.04 -24.00 3.81
C THR A 96 -5.99 -24.91 3.02
N GLY A 97 -5.91 -24.86 1.69
CA GLY A 97 -6.75 -25.67 0.79
C GLY A 97 -8.11 -25.04 0.46
N ALA A 98 -8.35 -23.79 0.86
CA ALA A 98 -9.63 -23.13 0.66
C ALA A 98 -9.94 -22.84 -0.83
N THR A 99 -11.22 -22.62 -1.11
CA THR A 99 -11.71 -22.09 -2.38
C THR A 99 -12.22 -20.68 -2.17
N VAL A 100 -11.84 -19.75 -3.04
CA VAL A 100 -12.23 -18.34 -2.98
C VAL A 100 -12.82 -17.95 -4.33
N ALA A 101 -14.07 -17.52 -4.36
CA ALA A 101 -14.74 -17.12 -5.59
C ALA A 101 -14.13 -15.84 -6.19
N ALA A 102 -14.42 -15.60 -7.47
CA ALA A 102 -14.02 -14.35 -8.13
C ALA A 102 -14.68 -13.16 -7.44
N ASN A 103 -13.90 -12.12 -7.15
CA ASN A 103 -14.28 -10.89 -6.45
C ASN A 103 -14.73 -11.08 -5.00
N GLU A 104 -14.46 -12.24 -4.40
CA GLU A 104 -14.70 -12.49 -2.99
C GLU A 104 -13.60 -11.85 -2.13
N GLU A 105 -14.00 -11.25 -1.01
CA GLU A 105 -13.10 -10.77 0.03
C GLU A 105 -13.05 -11.77 1.17
N PHE A 106 -11.84 -12.04 1.66
CA PHE A 106 -11.60 -12.96 2.76
C PHE A 106 -10.48 -12.44 3.65
N THR A 107 -10.53 -12.80 4.93
CA THR A 107 -9.55 -12.33 5.92
C THR A 107 -8.63 -13.49 6.30
N VAL A 108 -7.34 -13.34 6.06
CA VAL A 108 -6.32 -14.34 6.39
C VAL A 108 -5.65 -13.95 7.69
N THR A 109 -5.69 -14.82 8.68
CA THR A 109 -4.96 -14.62 9.94
C THR A 109 -3.65 -15.39 9.92
N PHE A 110 -2.55 -14.69 10.12
CA PHE A 110 -1.24 -15.27 10.34
C PHE A 110 -0.99 -15.36 11.84
N ASN A 111 -0.70 -16.57 12.31
CA ASN A 111 -0.27 -16.84 13.67
C ASN A 111 1.09 -17.55 13.60
N ASN A 112 1.95 -17.32 14.58
CA ASN A 112 3.13 -18.17 14.76
C ASN A 112 2.71 -19.37 15.64
N ALA A 113 3.10 -20.57 15.23
CA ALA A 113 2.62 -21.84 15.78
C ALA A 113 3.19 -22.12 17.19
N GLY A 114 2.78 -21.32 18.18
CA GLY A 114 3.08 -21.52 19.60
C GLY A 114 3.88 -20.43 20.31
N ALA A 115 4.23 -19.33 19.64
CA ALA A 115 4.78 -18.12 20.25
C ALA A 115 4.14 -16.93 19.56
N GLY A 116 3.74 -15.89 20.30
CA GLY A 116 3.22 -14.66 19.71
C GLY A 116 4.14 -14.12 18.62
N LEU A 117 3.60 -13.36 17.67
CA LEU A 117 4.39 -12.75 16.59
C LEU A 117 5.43 -11.76 17.11
N GLY A 118 5.36 -11.36 18.38
CA GLY A 118 6.28 -10.39 18.97
C GLY A 118 6.17 -9.04 18.30
N LEU A 119 4.99 -8.74 17.74
CA LEU A 119 4.66 -7.46 17.11
C LEU A 119 4.74 -6.39 18.20
N THR A 120 5.87 -5.69 18.23
CA THR A 120 6.11 -4.56 19.13
C THR A 120 5.74 -3.29 18.38
N ALA A 121 5.20 -2.28 19.08
CA ALA A 121 4.94 -0.96 18.51
C ALA A 121 6.18 -0.45 17.73
N GLY A 122 6.02 -0.16 16.43
CA GLY A 122 7.11 0.12 15.49
C GLY A 122 6.88 -0.40 14.05
N ALA A 123 7.82 -0.07 13.15
CA ALA A 123 7.76 -0.47 11.74
C ALA A 123 8.04 -1.97 11.56
N VAL A 124 6.97 -2.69 11.25
CA VAL A 124 6.91 -4.12 10.98
C VAL A 124 7.02 -4.36 9.46
N LYS A 125 7.89 -5.29 9.06
CA LYS A 125 7.95 -5.81 7.69
C LYS A 125 7.57 -7.28 7.66
N ALA A 126 6.55 -7.62 6.87
CA ALA A 126 6.13 -8.98 6.63
C ALA A 126 6.17 -9.28 5.14
N ASP A 127 6.89 -10.33 4.76
CA ASP A 127 6.82 -10.88 3.41
C ASP A 127 5.76 -11.97 3.39
N LEU A 128 4.84 -11.90 2.44
CA LEU A 128 3.73 -12.81 2.27
C LEU A 128 3.92 -13.57 0.96
N GLY A 129 3.73 -14.88 1.02
CA GLY A 129 3.60 -15.76 -0.11
C GLY A 129 2.17 -16.29 -0.20
N LEU A 130 1.64 -16.36 -1.40
CA LEU A 130 0.38 -17.00 -1.69
C LEU A 130 0.59 -18.02 -2.79
N ARG A 131 0.15 -19.25 -2.54
CA ARG A 131 0.05 -20.29 -3.54
C ARG A 131 -1.41 -20.60 -3.80
N TYR A 132 -1.81 -20.66 -5.06
CA TYR A 132 -3.19 -20.95 -5.45
C TYR A 132 -3.26 -21.66 -6.81
N ASN A 133 -4.39 -22.29 -7.10
CA ASN A 133 -4.69 -22.86 -8.41
C ASN A 133 -5.77 -22.03 -9.10
N ASP A 134 -5.51 -21.58 -10.33
CA ASP A 134 -6.43 -20.75 -11.13
C ASP A 134 -7.35 -21.56 -12.07
N GLY A 135 -7.44 -22.87 -11.84
CA GLY A 135 -8.13 -23.86 -12.69
C GLY A 135 -7.27 -24.40 -13.84
N PHE A 136 -6.08 -23.85 -14.07
CA PHE A 136 -5.16 -24.27 -15.14
C PHE A 136 -3.80 -24.69 -14.62
N ALA A 137 -3.22 -23.93 -13.70
CA ALA A 137 -1.93 -24.24 -13.10
C ALA A 137 -1.87 -23.74 -11.65
N ASN A 138 -0.90 -24.28 -10.91
CA ASN A 138 -0.53 -23.69 -9.62
C ASN A 138 0.27 -22.40 -9.88
N ARG A 139 -0.08 -21.35 -9.16
CA ARG A 139 0.50 -20.01 -9.22
C ARG A 139 1.02 -19.61 -7.85
N ASP A 140 2.11 -18.88 -7.88
CA ASP A 140 2.69 -18.24 -6.70
C ASP A 140 2.62 -16.73 -6.89
N ALA A 141 2.26 -16.03 -5.82
CA ALA A 141 2.29 -14.59 -5.75
C ALA A 141 2.91 -14.17 -4.43
N ASN A 142 3.65 -13.07 -4.44
CA ASN A 142 4.36 -12.58 -3.26
C ASN A 142 4.02 -11.11 -3.07
N ALA A 143 3.92 -10.69 -1.81
CA ALA A 143 3.79 -9.29 -1.45
C ALA A 143 4.58 -8.99 -0.20
N THR A 144 5.11 -7.77 -0.11
CA THR A 144 5.75 -7.25 1.09
C THR A 144 4.83 -6.20 1.69
N CYS A 145 4.43 -6.44 2.93
CA CYS A 145 3.64 -5.55 3.75
C CYS A 145 4.53 -4.83 4.75
N ASN A 146 4.40 -3.50 4.78
CA ASN A 146 4.93 -2.68 5.84
C ASN A 146 3.76 -2.18 6.69
N ALA A 147 3.87 -2.28 8.01
CA ALA A 147 2.89 -1.78 8.97
C ALA A 147 3.63 -0.97 10.04
N THR A 148 3.05 0.10 10.58
CA THR A 148 3.56 0.73 11.80
C THR A 148 2.61 0.43 12.94
N ALA A 149 3.08 -0.34 13.93
CA ALA A 149 2.34 -0.63 15.16
C ALA A 149 2.43 0.52 16.17
#